data_AF-A0A9D0NYB3-F1
#
_entry.id   AF-A0A9D0NYB3-F1
#
_cell.length_a   1.000
_cell.length_b   1.000
_cell.length_c   1.000
_cell.angle_alpha   90.00
_cell.angle_beta   90.00
_cell.angle_gamma   90.00
#
_symmetry.space_group_name_H-M   'P 1'
#
loop_
_entity.id
_entity.type
_entity.pdbx_description
1 polymer ?
#
loop_
_entity_poly.entity_id
_entity_poly.type
_entity_poly.pdbx_seq_one_letter_code
_entity_poly.pdbx_strand_id
1 'polypeptide(L)' 'MEESNSREPKVTLTLESTHITILGTAHVSQTSADAVKTLIHSGDFDHVAIELCDSRFSNL' A
#
# COMPACT_ATOMS: atom_id res chain seq x y z
N MET A 1 -22.59 -11.20 13.87
CA MET A 1 -21.70 -10.02 13.91
C MET A 1 -20.68 -10.26 12.81
N GLU A 2 -20.68 -9.42 11.79
CA GLU A 2 -20.04 -9.68 10.49
C GLU A 2 -18.52 -9.78 10.63
N GLU A 3 -17.96 -10.95 10.32
CA GLU A 3 -16.55 -11.05 9.92
C GLU A 3 -16.49 -10.75 8.43
N SER A 4 -16.44 -9.46 8.09
CA SER A 4 -16.03 -9.03 6.76
C SER A 4 -14.56 -9.42 6.60
N ASN A 5 -14.32 -10.54 5.94
CA ASN A 5 -13.00 -10.97 5.47
C ASN A 5 -12.52 -10.02 4.36
N SER A 6 -12.34 -8.75 4.69
CA SER A 6 -11.63 -7.79 3.88
C SER A 6 -10.16 -8.14 3.98
N ARG A 7 -9.71 -9.13 3.19
CA ARG A 7 -8.30 -9.22 2.86
C ARG A 7 -7.96 -7.88 2.23
N GLU A 8 -7.45 -6.94 3.02
CA GLU A 8 -6.85 -5.73 2.47
C GLU A 8 -5.89 -6.22 1.38
N PRO A 9 -5.87 -5.57 0.20
CA PRO A 9 -5.05 -5.96 -0.95
C PRO A 9 -3.55 -5.75 -0.67
N LYS A 10 -3.03 -6.37 0.39
CA LYS A 10 -1.67 -6.27 0.90
C LYS A 10 -0.98 -7.60 0.70
N VAL A 11 0.19 -7.55 0.08
CA VAL A 11 1.07 -8.68 -0.14
C VAL A 11 2.44 -8.32 0.41
N THR A 12 3.02 -9.23 1.18
CA THR A 12 4.41 -9.09 1.64
C THR A 12 5.22 -10.22 1.02
N LEU A 13 6.39 -9.87 0.47
CA LEU A 13 7.32 -10.81 -0.13
C LEU A 13 8.76 -10.42 0.21
N THR A 14 9.64 -11.40 0.22
CA THR A 14 11.06 -11.21 0.45
C THR A 14 11.82 -11.48 -0.83
N LEU A 15 12.62 -10.52 -1.27
CA LEU A 15 13.54 -10.67 -2.39
C LEU A 15 14.96 -10.54 -1.84
N GLU A 16 15.69 -11.66 -1.84
CA GLU A 16 17.00 -11.77 -1.18
C GLU A 16 16.92 -11.36 0.31
N SER A 17 17.49 -10.20 0.68
CA SER A 17 17.44 -9.63 2.03
C SER A 17 16.41 -8.49 2.17
N THR A 18 15.69 -8.15 1.10
CA THR A 18 14.76 -7.02 1.05
C THR A 18 13.34 -7.47 1.36
N HIS A 19 12.72 -6.86 2.36
CA HIS A 19 11.32 -7.08 2.71
C HIS A 19 10.45 -6.05 1.99
N ILE A 20 9.58 -6.52 1.11
CA ILE A 20 8.76 -5.67 0.26
C ILE A 20 7.30 -5.88 0.67
N THR A 21 6.64 -4.78 1.06
CA THR A 21 5.19 -4.76 1.28
C THR A 21 4.53 -3.98 0.16
N ILE A 22 3.68 -4.67 -0.61
CA ILE A 22 2.87 -4.10 -1.68
C ILE A 22 1.46 -3.93 -1.14
N LEU A 23 0.98 -2.69 -1.08
CA LEU A 23 -0.42 -2.38 -0.85
C LEU A 23 -1.03 -1.97 -2.18
N GLY A 24 -1.83 -2.85 -2.77
CA GLY A 24 -2.64 -2.54 -3.93
C GLY A 24 -3.85 -1.70 -3.54
N THR A 25 -4.45 -1.02 -4.52
CA THR A 25 -5.77 -0.41 -4.36
C THR A 25 -6.58 -0.73 -5.60
N ALA A 26 -7.66 -1.51 -5.48
CA ALA A 26 -8.57 -1.70 -6.63
C ALA A 26 -9.27 -0.39 -7.00
N HIS A 27 -9.58 0.43 -5.99
CA HIS A 27 -10.13 1.77 -6.11
C HIS A 27 -9.49 2.67 -5.06
N VAL A 28 -9.26 3.95 -5.41
CA VAL A 28 -8.80 4.96 -4.45
C VAL A 28 -9.98 5.28 -3.53
N SER A 29 -9.88 4.88 -2.27
CA SER A 29 -10.92 5.06 -1.25
C SER A 29 -10.33 5.65 0.04
N GLN A 30 -11.19 6.20 0.90
CA GLN A 30 -10.78 6.69 2.23
C GLN A 30 -10.07 5.58 3.03
N THR A 31 -10.61 4.36 2.99
CA THR A 31 -10.02 3.18 3.63
C THR A 31 -8.59 2.92 3.13
N SER A 32 -8.36 2.98 1.81
CA SER A 32 -7.00 2.79 1.27
C SER A 32 -6.04 3.89 1.71
N ALA A 33 -6.51 5.15 1.79
CA ALA A 33 -5.69 6.26 2.25
C ALA A 33 -5.32 6.13 3.74
N ASP A 34 -6.24 5.67 4.58
CA ASP A 34 -5.99 5.49 6.01
C ASP A 34 -5.08 4.29 6.30
N ALA A 35 -5.15 3.22 5.49
CA ALA A 35 -4.20 2.11 5.54
C ALA A 35 -2.77 2.58 5.20
N VAL A 36 -2.60 3.38 4.14
CA VAL A 36 -1.30 3.98 3.77
C VAL A 36 -0.77 4.85 4.91
N LYS A 37 -1.60 5.73 5.49
CA LYS A 37 -1.18 6.56 6.62
C LYS A 37 -0.70 5.71 7.79
N THR A 38 -1.45 4.68 8.15
CA THR A 38 -1.11 3.79 9.29
C THR A 38 0.24 3.11 9.07
N LEU A 39 0.48 2.58 7.85
CA LEU A 39 1.73 1.92 7.50
C LEU A 39 2.92 2.89 7.50
N ILE A 40 2.78 4.08 6.91
CA ILE A 40 3.88 5.06 6.89
C ILE A 40 4.23 5.54 8.31
N HIS A 41 3.23 5.70 9.19
CA HIS A 41 3.46 6.13 10.57
C HIS A 41 4.06 5.04 11.46
N SER A 42 4.04 3.76 11.07
CA SER A 42 4.64 2.71 11.90
C SER A 42 6.16 2.81 11.96
N GLY A 43 6.79 3.39 10.93
CA GLY A 43 8.25 3.50 10.84
C GLY A 43 8.95 2.20 10.44
N ASP A 44 8.20 1.18 10.01
CA ASP A 44 8.74 -0.15 9.65
C ASP A 44 9.40 -0.19 8.25
N PHE A 45 9.38 0.92 7.51
CA PHE A 45 9.84 0.98 6.13
C PHE A 45 10.99 1.97 5.98
N ASP A 46 12.14 1.47 5.50
CA ASP A 46 13.29 2.33 5.16
C ASP A 46 13.00 3.21 3.93
N HIS A 47 12.18 2.71 3.00
CA HIS A 47 11.85 3.37 1.73
C HIS A 47 10.39 3.17 1.35
N VAL A 48 9.81 4.19 0.69
CA VAL A 48 8.44 4.17 0.17
C VAL A 48 8.46 4.53 -1.31
N ALA A 49 7.83 3.70 -2.14
CA ALA A 49 7.65 3.93 -3.57
C ALA A 49 6.15 3.96 -3.91
N ILE A 50 5.77 4.75 -4.91
CA ILE A 50 4.39 4.88 -5.38
C ILE A 50 4.36 4.58 -6.88
N GLU A 51 3.47 3.69 -7.30
CA GLU A 51 3.17 3.47 -8.72
C GLU A 51 2.11 4.47 -9.17
N LEU A 52 2.42 5.18 -10.25
CA LEU A 52 1.52 6.15 -10.88
C LEU A 52 1.39 5.80 -12.35
N CYS A 53 0.16 5.80 -12.86
CA CYS A 53 -0.06 5.75 -14.30
C CYS A 53 0.46 7.02 -14.99
N ASP A 54 0.76 6.94 -16.29
CA ASP A 54 1.39 8.02 -17.06
C ASP A 54 0.73 9.40 -16.89
N SER A 55 -0.62 9.44 -16.85
CA SER A 55 -1.37 10.67 -16.69
C SER A 55 -1.18 11.35 -15.33
N ARG A 56 -0.98 10.58 -14.26
CA ARG A 56 -0.71 11.10 -12.91
C ARG A 56 0.75 11.49 -12.76
N PHE A 57 1.64 10.68 -13.32
CA PHE A 57 3.07 10.99 -13.33
C PHE A 57 3.37 12.28 -14.10
N SER A 58 2.72 12.50 -15.24
CA SER A 58 2.91 13.72 -16.06
C SER A 58 2.40 15.01 -15.42
N ASN A 59 1.62 14.93 -14.33
CA ASN A 59 1.02 16.07 -13.63
C ASN A 59 1.60 16.26 -12.22
N LEU A 60 2.75 15.64 -11.93
CA LEU A 60 3.51 15.81 -10.69
C LEU A 60 4.45 17.02 -10.80
#